data_AF-A0A2J6T4D0-F1
#
_entry.id   AF-A0A2J6T4D0-F1
#
_cell.length_a   1.000
_cell.length_b   1.000
_cell.length_c   1.000
_cell.angle_alpha   90.00
_cell.angle_beta   90.00
_cell.angle_gamma   90.00
#
_symmetry.space_group_name_H-M   'P 1'
#
loop_
_entity.id
_entity.type
_entity.pdbx_description
1 polymer ?
#
loop_
_entity_poly.entity_id
_entity_poly.type
_entity_poly.pdbx_seq_one_letter_code
_entity_poly.pdbx_strand_id
1 'polypeptide(L)'
;MPQGRPRLPGTEAQRAAARRLQIRENVRAFRRRQRERELSDNQAESTDTVKEWSSSGSSADKSQPVKDEGSSGSSADKSQSVKEESFSGSSTDKSHPASPTPQSISYERPGRQISIRHERENSDSRWSLALPFRIELGPAYTGAFIAAYHYRTSPTPAPGTESASLSSSGDPSVSSRAGSPLSRSTTTSKVPRDRSGDEYTRVELCCYEWSTTVSFQAMCPGAEMLKDALLASSLNLISMEKSDMRLSIAAMQTQTMALRKLREGFDDYIANRDVKKNALLSATVLACSMSELLVNKSWSGYALHLNGVGALIEDAGPNALASRDSRVNFFGYRTAQVPFSFLERRGSFLSRPEWINFPWRDSDPFNRPRDTLLDIAVQIPGQMELYDKTPNRTPNWNRRQLRRLNRIVAQLNEWKTDLFEKYSDSIYTTEAAAWEGLHSEYIKFRDDTVAAAFTLYAGVRIELFSLVRQLAADLNPHDESALLILKGAIREGFKWSRIACQCLEYFFTRERRVMGKVSCLFPLDSAWGTFIELHEMRGANMSLELRWCQMTAERIETVGLPVFRVRHRI
;
A
#
# COMPACT_ATOMS: atom_id res chain seq x y z
N MET A 1 -11.64 -9.68 22.94
CA MET A 1 -10.38 -10.10 23.59
C MET A 1 -9.74 -11.20 22.75
N PRO A 2 -8.68 -10.92 21.97
CA PRO A 2 -8.01 -11.98 21.23
C PRO A 2 -7.39 -12.96 22.23
N GLN A 3 -7.71 -14.24 22.09
CA GLN A 3 -7.15 -15.31 22.92
C GLN A 3 -5.62 -15.33 22.69
N GLY A 4 -4.87 -14.83 23.67
CA GLY A 4 -3.41 -14.85 23.64
C GLY A 4 -2.90 -16.28 23.44
N ARG A 5 -1.76 -16.42 22.75
CA ARG A 5 -1.15 -17.73 22.45
C ARG A 5 -1.13 -18.60 23.72
N PRO A 6 -1.52 -19.89 23.62
CA PRO A 6 -1.51 -20.80 24.75
C PRO A 6 -0.16 -20.74 25.47
N ARG A 7 -0.18 -20.48 26.78
CA ARG A 7 1.05 -20.48 27.58
C ARG A 7 1.63 -21.88 27.55
N LEU A 8 2.92 -21.99 27.20
CA LEU A 8 3.65 -23.25 27.34
C LEU A 8 3.49 -23.76 28.79
N PRO A 9 3.14 -25.05 28.97
CA PRO A 9 3.01 -25.64 30.30
C PRO A 9 4.35 -25.55 31.05
N GLY A 10 4.29 -25.36 32.37
CA GLY A 10 5.45 -25.26 33.25
C GLY A 10 5.48 -24.02 34.14
N THR A 11 6.47 -23.94 35.02
CA THR A 11 6.73 -22.76 35.86
C THR A 11 7.30 -21.61 35.02
N GLU A 12 7.23 -20.39 35.54
CA GLU A 12 7.78 -19.22 34.84
C GLU A 12 9.30 -19.30 34.63
N ALA A 13 10.01 -19.90 35.59
CA ALA A 13 11.43 -20.21 35.48
C ALA A 13 11.72 -21.20 34.33
N GLN A 14 10.93 -22.27 34.20
CA GLN A 14 11.05 -23.22 33.08
C GLN A 14 10.77 -22.56 31.73
N ARG A 15 9.74 -21.71 31.65
CA ARG A 15 9.45 -20.94 30.44
C ARG A 15 10.58 -19.97 30.08
N ALA A 16 11.17 -19.29 31.07
CA ALA A 16 12.31 -18.40 30.84
C ALA A 16 13.55 -19.18 30.36
N ALA A 17 13.81 -20.36 30.94
CA ALA A 17 14.88 -21.25 30.51
C ALA A 17 14.67 -21.75 29.07
N ALA A 18 13.44 -22.15 28.71
CA ALA A 18 13.09 -22.56 27.35
C ALA A 18 13.30 -21.44 26.33
N ARG A 19 12.91 -20.20 26.65
CA ARG A 19 13.17 -19.03 25.78
C ARG A 19 14.67 -18.78 25.61
N ARG A 20 15.46 -18.88 26.68
CA ARG A 20 16.93 -18.72 26.61
C ARG A 20 17.57 -19.81 25.74
N LEU A 21 17.10 -21.05 25.84
CA LEU A 21 17.57 -22.15 25.01
C LEU A 21 17.23 -21.92 23.53
N GLN A 22 15.99 -21.54 23.24
CA GLN A 22 15.54 -21.22 21.88
C GLN A 22 16.35 -20.05 21.27
N ILE A 23 16.64 -19.00 22.04
CA ILE A 23 17.51 -17.91 21.59
C ILE A 23 18.92 -18.41 21.28
N ARG A 24 19.50 -19.27 22.12
CA ARG A 24 20.83 -19.87 21.88
C ARG A 24 20.84 -20.72 20.61
N GLU A 25 19.80 -21.50 20.35
CA GLU A 25 19.68 -22.29 19.12
C GLU A 25 19.53 -21.41 17.89
N ASN A 26 18.70 -20.37 17.95
CA ASN A 26 18.55 -19.40 16.88
C ASN A 26 19.87 -18.67 16.56
N VAL A 27 20.64 -18.27 17.58
CA VAL A 27 21.97 -17.66 17.40
C VAL A 27 22.97 -18.65 16.78
N ARG A 28 22.95 -19.93 17.19
CA ARG A 28 23.78 -20.98 16.57
C ARG A 28 23.40 -21.22 15.12
N ALA A 29 22.11 -21.29 14.80
CA ALA A 29 21.60 -21.44 13.44
C ALA A 29 21.99 -20.25 12.56
N PHE A 30 21.87 -19.02 13.08
CA PHE A 30 22.29 -17.81 12.38
C PHE A 30 23.80 -17.82 12.08
N ARG A 31 24.64 -18.15 13.07
CA ARG A 31 26.11 -18.27 12.87
C ARG A 31 26.49 -19.40 11.91
N ARG A 32 25.68 -20.47 11.81
CA ARG A 32 25.89 -21.52 10.82
C ARG A 32 25.61 -21.00 9.41
N ARG A 33 24.47 -20.33 9.21
CA ARG A 33 24.11 -19.72 7.90
C ARG A 33 25.12 -18.67 7.45
N GLN A 34 25.65 -17.86 8.37
CA GLN A 34 26.72 -16.91 8.06
C GLN A 34 27.99 -17.62 7.57
N ARG A 35 28.44 -18.68 8.26
CA ARG A 35 29.59 -19.48 7.81
C ARG A 35 29.34 -20.21 6.49
N GLU A 36 28.14 -20.74 6.27
CA GLU A 36 27.76 -21.36 4.99
C GLU A 36 27.80 -20.34 3.84
N ARG A 37 27.39 -19.09 4.11
CA ARG A 37 27.47 -17.99 3.15
C ARG A 37 28.91 -17.56 2.86
N GLU A 38 29.73 -17.40 3.89
CA GLU A 38 31.16 -17.10 3.73
C GLU A 38 31.87 -18.20 2.93
N LEU A 39 31.51 -19.48 3.15
CA LEU A 39 32.05 -20.59 2.37
C LEU A 39 31.57 -20.57 0.91
N SER A 40 30.31 -20.24 0.65
CA SER A 40 29.81 -20.12 -0.73
C SER A 40 30.47 -18.96 -1.48
N ASP A 41 30.69 -17.84 -0.79
CA ASP A 41 31.30 -16.64 -1.37
C ASP A 41 32.79 -16.90 -1.66
N ASN A 42 33.53 -17.54 -0.74
CA ASN A 42 34.92 -17.95 -0.96
C ASN A 42 35.06 -19.00 -2.09
N GLN A 43 34.08 -19.90 -2.24
CA GLN A 43 34.09 -20.90 -3.30
C GLN A 43 33.81 -20.27 -4.67
N ALA A 44 32.96 -19.24 -4.73
CA ALA A 44 32.73 -18.44 -5.93
C ALA A 44 33.97 -17.60 -6.31
N GLU A 45 34.61 -16.96 -5.33
CA GLU A 45 35.87 -16.22 -5.56
C GLU A 45 37.02 -17.15 -5.97
N SER A 46 37.07 -18.37 -5.43
CA SER A 46 38.04 -19.41 -5.82
C SER A 46 37.88 -19.86 -7.28
N THR A 47 36.66 -19.91 -7.81
CA THR A 47 36.43 -20.27 -9.21
C THR A 47 36.84 -19.16 -10.19
N ASP A 48 36.81 -17.90 -9.75
CA ASP A 48 37.28 -16.77 -10.57
C ASP A 48 38.80 -16.54 -10.44
N THR A 49 39.41 -16.82 -9.28
CA THR A 49 40.86 -16.64 -9.08
C THR A 49 41.74 -17.72 -9.75
N VAL A 50 41.21 -18.89 -10.11
CA VAL A 50 41.94 -19.87 -10.94
C VAL A 50 42.17 -19.37 -12.38
N LYS A 51 41.45 -18.32 -12.82
CA LYS A 51 41.73 -17.64 -14.10
C LYS A 51 42.77 -16.53 -14.04
N GLU A 52 43.18 -16.07 -12.84
CA GLU A 52 43.94 -14.81 -12.75
C GLU A 52 45.26 -14.88 -11.97
N TRP A 53 45.56 -15.98 -11.27
CA TRP A 53 46.84 -16.16 -10.56
C TRP A 53 47.75 -17.23 -11.15
N SER A 54 48.14 -17.01 -12.40
CA SER A 54 49.55 -17.11 -12.76
C SER A 54 50.19 -15.73 -12.67
N SER A 55 50.38 -15.20 -11.44
CA SER A 55 51.39 -14.18 -11.10
C SER A 55 51.33 -13.78 -9.61
N SER A 56 52.50 -13.80 -8.96
CA SER A 56 52.94 -13.00 -7.80
C SER A 56 52.24 -13.12 -6.43
N GLY A 57 52.82 -13.94 -5.55
CA GLY A 57 53.78 -13.51 -4.50
C GLY A 57 53.38 -12.51 -3.40
N SER A 58 53.18 -13.05 -2.18
CA SER A 58 53.67 -12.60 -0.85
C SER A 58 53.34 -11.19 -0.30
N SER A 59 52.64 -11.10 0.85
CA SER A 59 53.23 -10.86 2.19
C SER A 59 52.14 -10.52 3.23
N ALA A 60 52.39 -10.89 4.49
CA ALA A 60 51.55 -10.71 5.67
C ALA A 60 51.67 -9.30 6.30
N ASP A 61 50.66 -8.84 7.07
CA ASP A 61 50.81 -8.57 8.51
C ASP A 61 49.49 -8.27 9.25
N LYS A 62 49.51 -8.56 10.56
CA LYS A 62 48.48 -8.43 11.60
C LYS A 62 48.30 -6.99 12.09
N SER A 63 47.10 -6.65 12.58
CA SER A 63 46.89 -6.18 13.97
C SER A 63 45.41 -5.84 14.30
N GLN A 64 44.97 -6.28 15.49
CA GLN A 64 43.83 -5.82 16.29
C GLN A 64 44.41 -5.20 17.61
N PRO A 65 43.61 -4.87 18.65
CA PRO A 65 42.62 -3.79 18.79
C PRO A 65 42.89 -2.95 20.07
N VAL A 66 42.12 -1.88 20.32
CA VAL A 66 42.07 -1.24 21.66
C VAL A 66 40.61 -1.01 22.08
N LYS A 67 40.33 -1.48 23.30
CA LYS A 67 39.11 -1.30 24.10
C LYS A 67 39.13 0.08 24.77
N ASP A 68 37.96 0.62 25.11
CA ASP A 68 37.82 1.27 26.42
C ASP A 68 36.38 1.25 26.93
N GLU A 69 36.28 1.05 28.25
CA GLU A 69 35.11 0.92 29.10
C GLU A 69 34.76 2.25 29.81
N GLY A 70 33.54 2.34 30.34
CA GLY A 70 33.10 3.34 31.32
C GLY A 70 31.58 3.56 31.24
N SER A 71 30.73 2.93 32.06
CA SER A 71 30.39 3.25 33.48
C SER A 71 29.80 4.67 33.60
N SER A 72 28.71 5.01 34.29
CA SER A 72 27.71 4.38 35.17
C SER A 72 26.79 5.51 35.71
N GLY A 73 25.57 5.21 36.17
CA GLY A 73 24.76 6.04 37.09
C GLY A 73 23.37 6.43 36.53
N SER A 74 22.23 5.90 36.99
CA SER A 74 21.50 6.13 38.27
C SER A 74 21.05 7.60 38.43
N SER A 75 19.84 8.00 38.85
CA SER A 75 18.60 7.37 39.30
C SER A 75 17.54 8.47 39.46
N ALA A 76 16.28 8.05 39.56
CA ALA A 76 15.14 8.66 40.27
C ALA A 76 14.53 9.99 39.77
N ASP A 77 13.26 10.05 39.35
CA ASP A 77 11.97 9.90 40.07
C ASP A 77 11.42 11.25 40.55
N LYS A 78 10.28 11.68 40.00
CA LYS A 78 9.28 12.51 40.70
C LYS A 78 7.97 12.61 39.92
N SER A 79 6.90 12.31 40.66
CA SER A 79 5.49 12.30 40.31
C SER A 79 4.81 13.62 40.70
N GLN A 80 3.75 14.01 39.98
CA GLN A 80 2.58 14.84 40.41
C GLN A 80 1.70 15.04 39.15
N SER A 81 0.49 14.51 38.98
CA SER A 81 -0.81 14.59 39.69
C SER A 81 -1.67 15.83 39.35
N VAL A 82 -2.75 15.55 38.60
CA VAL A 82 -4.13 16.11 38.65
C VAL A 82 -4.37 17.56 38.19
N LYS A 83 -5.19 17.73 37.13
CA LYS A 83 -6.55 18.30 37.24
C LYS A 83 -7.34 18.22 35.93
N GLU A 84 -8.55 17.70 36.06
CA GLU A 84 -9.65 17.73 35.11
C GLU A 84 -10.26 19.13 35.05
N GLU A 85 -10.70 19.56 33.87
CA GLU A 85 -11.86 20.45 33.76
C GLU A 85 -12.55 20.25 32.40
N SER A 86 -13.82 19.88 32.51
CA SER A 86 -14.82 19.77 31.46
C SER A 86 -15.35 21.15 31.08
N PHE A 87 -15.62 21.43 29.79
CA PHE A 87 -16.81 22.21 29.41
C PHE A 87 -17.23 22.00 27.94
N SER A 88 -18.55 22.04 27.79
CA SER A 88 -19.41 21.75 26.64
C SER A 88 -19.77 22.99 25.81
N GLY A 89 -20.20 22.78 24.56
CA GLY A 89 -21.07 23.68 23.79
C GLY A 89 -20.49 24.07 22.43
N SER A 90 -20.89 23.46 21.30
CA SER A 90 -22.10 23.64 20.47
C SER A 90 -22.12 24.89 19.57
N SER A 91 -22.60 24.66 18.33
CA SER A 91 -23.16 25.59 17.34
C SER A 91 -22.30 26.02 16.15
N THR A 92 -22.62 25.33 15.06
CA THR A 92 -22.65 25.68 13.63
C THR A 92 -22.63 27.15 13.25
N ASP A 93 -21.81 27.46 12.23
CA ASP A 93 -22.20 28.40 11.18
C ASP A 93 -21.64 27.97 9.81
N LYS A 94 -22.51 27.98 8.79
CA LYS A 94 -22.20 27.59 7.41
C LYS A 94 -21.98 28.85 6.58
N SER A 95 -20.77 29.01 6.03
CA SER A 95 -20.51 29.94 4.92
C SER A 95 -19.83 29.21 3.77
N HIS A 96 -20.34 29.43 2.55
CA HIS A 96 -19.79 28.91 1.31
C HIS A 96 -18.51 29.68 0.93
N PRO A 97 -17.40 29.03 0.52
CA PRO A 97 -16.22 29.74 0.10
C PRO A 97 -16.23 30.04 -1.41
N ALA A 98 -15.77 31.24 -1.73
CA ALA A 98 -15.41 31.68 -3.07
C ALA A 98 -14.27 30.83 -3.68
N SER A 99 -14.22 30.81 -5.01
CA SER A 99 -13.23 30.11 -5.85
C SER A 99 -11.79 30.51 -5.48
N PRO A 100 -10.85 29.58 -5.28
CA PRO A 100 -9.50 29.92 -4.86
C PRO A 100 -8.61 30.37 -6.02
N THR A 101 -7.91 31.48 -5.81
CA THR A 101 -6.81 31.98 -6.63
C THR A 101 -5.61 31.00 -6.57
N PRO A 102 -4.85 30.79 -7.66
CA PRO A 102 -3.67 29.92 -7.65
C PRO A 102 -2.65 30.37 -6.61
N GLN A 103 -2.17 29.45 -5.77
CA GLN A 103 -1.08 29.71 -4.81
C GLN A 103 0.24 29.22 -5.41
N SER A 104 1.26 30.08 -5.37
CA SER A 104 2.62 29.80 -5.80
C SER A 104 3.56 30.05 -4.62
N ILE A 105 4.48 29.11 -4.38
CA ILE A 105 5.52 29.25 -3.36
C ILE A 105 6.87 29.02 -4.06
N SER A 106 7.76 30.01 -3.98
CA SER A 106 9.14 29.93 -4.49
C SER A 106 10.13 29.92 -3.31
N TYR A 107 11.20 29.14 -3.46
CA TYR A 107 12.29 29.09 -2.48
C TYR A 107 13.62 29.37 -3.19
N GLU A 108 14.39 30.31 -2.67
CA GLU A 108 15.70 30.68 -3.23
C GLU A 108 16.84 30.20 -2.33
N ARG A 109 17.70 29.35 -2.89
CA ARG A 109 19.06 29.08 -2.40
C ARG A 109 20.02 29.30 -3.58
N PRO A 110 21.23 29.86 -3.38
CA PRO A 110 22.17 30.07 -4.47
C PRO A 110 22.48 28.74 -5.18
N GLY A 111 22.10 28.65 -6.46
CA GLY A 111 22.40 27.51 -7.35
C GLY A 111 21.37 26.38 -7.45
N ARG A 112 20.21 26.43 -6.78
CA ARG A 112 19.12 25.42 -6.95
C ARG A 112 17.75 26.05 -6.70
N GLN A 113 17.03 26.43 -7.77
CA GLN A 113 15.66 26.95 -7.66
C GLN A 113 14.66 25.80 -7.71
N ILE A 114 13.69 25.80 -6.79
CA ILE A 114 12.56 24.85 -6.76
C ILE A 114 11.28 25.68 -6.78
N SER A 115 10.35 25.36 -7.68
CA SER A 115 9.05 26.04 -7.77
C SER A 115 7.89 25.04 -7.65
N ILE A 116 6.86 25.43 -6.90
CA ILE A 116 5.64 24.65 -6.70
C ILE A 116 4.46 25.45 -7.25
N ARG A 117 3.68 24.83 -8.12
CA ARG A 117 2.44 25.39 -8.66
C ARG A 117 1.27 24.45 -8.39
N HIS A 118 0.23 24.97 -7.74
CA HIS A 118 -1.05 24.29 -7.55
C HIS A 118 -2.07 24.82 -8.55
N GLU A 119 -2.68 23.92 -9.32
CA GLU A 119 -3.79 24.22 -10.22
C GLU A 119 -4.98 23.34 -9.81
N ARG A 120 -6.12 23.95 -9.53
CA ARG A 120 -7.36 23.25 -9.23
C ARG A 120 -8.27 23.37 -10.45
N GLU A 121 -8.50 22.25 -11.14
CA GLU A 121 -9.35 22.19 -12.32
C GLU A 121 -10.33 21.03 -12.14
N ASN A 122 -11.64 21.31 -12.07
CA ASN A 122 -12.72 20.32 -11.97
C ASN A 122 -12.47 19.14 -11.01
N SER A 123 -12.72 19.30 -9.71
CA SER A 123 -12.54 18.27 -8.65
C SER A 123 -11.15 17.63 -8.51
N ASP A 124 -10.27 17.77 -9.50
CA ASP A 124 -8.89 17.32 -9.51
C ASP A 124 -7.95 18.47 -9.12
N SER A 125 -7.11 18.18 -8.12
CA SER A 125 -5.98 19.04 -7.76
C SER A 125 -4.74 18.54 -8.50
N ARG A 126 -4.15 19.40 -9.34
CA ARG A 126 -2.89 19.13 -10.02
C ARG A 126 -1.79 19.96 -9.37
N TRP A 127 -0.71 19.29 -8.97
CA TRP A 127 0.47 19.95 -8.44
C TRP A 127 1.64 19.71 -9.38
N SER A 128 2.40 20.75 -9.67
CA SER A 128 3.67 20.62 -10.39
C SER A 128 4.83 21.13 -9.56
N LEU A 129 5.87 20.30 -9.42
CA LEU A 129 7.13 20.63 -8.77
C LEU A 129 8.26 20.65 -9.81
N ALA A 130 9.04 21.73 -9.83
CA ALA A 130 10.29 21.83 -10.58
C ALA A 130 11.48 21.43 -9.70
N LEU A 131 12.20 20.36 -10.07
CA LEU A 131 13.38 19.89 -9.36
C LEU A 131 14.66 20.05 -10.22
N PRO A 132 15.82 20.40 -9.61
CA PRO A 132 17.09 20.58 -10.33
C PRO A 132 17.81 19.25 -10.65
N PHE A 133 17.23 18.10 -10.31
CA PHE A 133 17.72 16.78 -10.65
C PHE A 133 16.56 15.80 -10.76
N ARG A 134 16.74 14.76 -11.58
CA ARG A 134 15.74 13.71 -11.80
C ARG A 134 15.73 12.75 -10.59
N ILE A 135 14.59 12.65 -9.91
CA ILE A 135 14.35 11.63 -8.88
C ILE A 135 13.41 10.58 -9.49
N GLU A 136 13.90 9.36 -9.66
CA GLU A 136 13.16 8.24 -10.26
C GLU A 136 12.37 7.44 -9.21
N LEU A 137 11.72 8.16 -8.30
CA LEU A 137 10.72 7.55 -7.44
C LEU A 137 9.42 7.43 -8.24
N GLY A 138 8.75 6.29 -8.18
CA GLY A 138 7.38 6.19 -8.68
C GLY A 138 6.48 7.24 -7.98
N PRO A 139 5.34 7.66 -8.58
CA PRO A 139 4.53 8.79 -8.11
C PRO A 139 4.17 8.76 -6.62
N ALA A 140 3.99 7.56 -6.06
CA ALA A 140 3.66 7.33 -4.65
C ALA A 140 4.76 7.75 -3.67
N TYR A 141 6.03 7.67 -4.06
CA TYR A 141 7.19 7.97 -3.20
C TYR A 141 7.86 9.29 -3.55
N THR A 142 7.60 9.83 -4.75
CA THR A 142 8.06 11.17 -5.13
C THR A 142 7.48 12.22 -4.20
N GLY A 143 6.17 12.20 -3.94
CA GLY A 143 5.52 13.13 -3.01
C GLY A 143 6.06 13.00 -1.57
N ALA A 144 6.24 11.78 -1.09
CA ALA A 144 6.83 11.47 0.21
C ALA A 144 8.30 11.94 0.33
N PHE A 145 9.11 11.73 -0.70
CA PHE A 145 10.49 12.18 -0.75
C PHE A 145 10.58 13.70 -0.78
N ILE A 146 9.73 14.36 -1.58
CA ILE A 146 9.62 15.83 -1.64
C ILE A 146 9.28 16.37 -0.24
N ALA A 147 8.25 15.82 0.40
CA ALA A 147 7.85 16.19 1.77
C ALA A 147 9.01 16.06 2.78
N ALA A 148 9.75 14.95 2.70
CA ALA A 148 10.84 14.65 3.61
C ALA A 148 12.12 15.47 3.33
N TYR A 149 12.41 15.76 2.06
CA TYR A 149 13.50 16.63 1.64
C TYR A 149 13.29 18.05 2.16
N HIS A 150 12.09 18.61 1.98
CA HIS A 150 11.75 19.96 2.46
C HIS A 150 11.96 20.14 3.96
N TYR A 151 11.66 19.12 4.77
CA TYR A 151 11.87 19.18 6.21
C TYR A 151 13.35 19.22 6.60
N ARG A 152 14.22 18.38 6.01
CA ARG A 152 15.65 18.42 6.33
C ARG A 152 16.33 19.70 5.87
N THR A 153 15.78 20.35 4.83
CA THR A 153 16.27 21.64 4.36
C THR A 153 15.66 22.84 5.08
N SER A 154 14.59 22.63 5.86
CA SER A 154 13.98 23.69 6.66
C SER A 154 14.86 23.96 7.88
N PRO A 155 15.23 25.22 8.17
CA PRO A 155 15.96 25.53 9.39
C PRO A 155 15.15 25.09 10.60
N THR A 156 15.78 24.30 11.48
CA THR A 156 15.17 23.92 12.75
C THR A 156 14.91 25.22 13.53
N PRO A 157 13.68 25.48 14.00
CA PRO A 157 13.44 26.64 14.85
C PRO A 157 14.35 26.54 16.06
N ALA A 158 15.00 27.65 16.41
CA ALA A 158 15.91 27.69 17.55
C ALA A 158 15.15 27.22 18.81
N PRO A 159 15.74 26.34 19.63
CA PRO A 159 15.10 25.90 20.86
C PRO A 159 15.02 27.12 21.80
N GLY A 160 13.83 27.70 21.95
CA GLY A 160 13.60 28.82 22.88
C GLY A 160 12.53 29.83 22.50
N THR A 161 11.93 29.80 21.30
CA THR A 161 10.89 30.77 20.96
C THR A 161 9.50 30.26 21.38
N GLU A 162 9.16 30.47 22.65
CA GLU A 162 7.79 30.37 23.12
C GLU A 162 6.89 31.37 22.36
N SER A 163 5.79 30.86 21.80
CA SER A 163 4.80 31.64 21.06
C SER A 163 4.05 32.57 22.01
N ALA A 164 4.38 33.86 21.96
CA ALA A 164 3.59 34.91 22.59
C ALA A 164 2.20 35.01 21.94
N SER A 165 1.20 35.11 22.82
CA SER A 165 -0.22 35.33 22.59
C SER A 165 -0.54 36.50 21.66
N LEU A 166 -1.48 36.31 20.73
CA LEU A 166 -2.11 37.38 19.96
C LEU A 166 -3.50 37.68 20.53
N SER A 167 -3.67 38.90 21.05
CA SER A 167 -4.96 39.52 21.34
C SER A 167 -5.09 40.87 20.65
N SER A 168 -6.28 41.07 20.07
CA SER A 168 -7.08 42.29 19.87
C SER A 168 -6.65 43.39 18.87
N SER A 169 -7.50 43.50 17.82
CA SER A 169 -8.28 44.67 17.39
C SER A 169 -7.60 45.97 16.92
N GLY A 170 -8.00 46.43 15.74
CA GLY A 170 -7.95 47.84 15.35
C GLY A 170 -8.12 48.10 13.85
N ASP A 171 -9.37 48.37 13.43
CA ASP A 171 -9.78 49.09 12.22
C ASP A 171 -10.65 50.28 12.73
N PRO A 172 -11.11 51.29 11.93
CA PRO A 172 -10.95 51.54 10.49
C PRO A 172 -10.73 53.05 10.10
N SER A 173 -10.56 53.36 8.80
CA SER A 173 -11.28 54.48 8.12
C SER A 173 -10.86 54.65 6.63
N VAL A 174 -11.78 54.41 5.68
CA VAL A 174 -12.50 55.39 4.81
C VAL A 174 -11.64 56.21 3.82
N SER A 175 -11.87 56.03 2.50
CA SER A 175 -12.41 57.08 1.61
C SER A 175 -12.59 56.61 0.15
N SER A 176 -13.62 57.19 -0.46
CA SER A 176 -14.34 56.90 -1.70
C SER A 176 -13.93 57.74 -2.94
N ARG A 177 -14.15 57.22 -4.15
CA ARG A 177 -14.78 57.86 -5.36
C ARG A 177 -14.50 56.97 -6.60
N ALA A 178 -15.48 56.36 -7.28
CA ALA A 178 -16.55 56.88 -8.16
C ALA A 178 -16.07 57.32 -9.57
N GLY A 179 -16.59 56.66 -10.62
CA GLY A 179 -16.70 57.20 -11.99
C GLY A 179 -16.26 56.29 -13.15
N SER A 180 -17.21 55.58 -13.78
CA SER A 180 -17.12 54.85 -15.07
C SER A 180 -17.04 55.81 -16.29
N PRO A 181 -17.17 55.41 -17.59
CA PRO A 181 -17.09 54.10 -18.26
C PRO A 181 -16.29 54.10 -19.62
N LEU A 182 -16.38 52.99 -20.36
CA LEU A 182 -16.18 52.75 -21.82
C LEU A 182 -14.89 52.09 -22.37
N SER A 183 -15.12 50.89 -22.94
CA SER A 183 -14.76 50.44 -24.29
C SER A 183 -13.32 50.02 -24.67
N ARG A 184 -13.15 48.69 -24.72
CA ARG A 184 -12.72 47.86 -25.87
C ARG A 184 -11.46 48.30 -26.65
N SER A 185 -10.35 47.60 -26.43
CA SER A 185 -9.51 47.12 -27.54
C SER A 185 -8.62 45.94 -27.09
N THR A 186 -8.82 44.80 -27.75
CA THR A 186 -7.96 43.62 -27.73
C THR A 186 -6.71 43.89 -28.55
N THR A 187 -5.56 43.98 -27.90
CA THR A 187 -4.25 43.84 -28.54
C THR A 187 -3.46 42.74 -27.83
N THR A 188 -3.30 41.63 -28.54
CA THR A 188 -2.41 40.52 -28.20
C THR A 188 -0.96 41.01 -28.21
N SER A 189 -0.45 41.38 -27.04
CA SER A 189 0.98 41.62 -26.85
C SER A 189 1.71 40.27 -26.71
N LYS A 190 2.47 39.91 -27.75
CA LYS A 190 3.41 38.79 -27.73
C LYS A 190 4.57 39.15 -26.80
N VAL A 191 4.54 38.61 -25.60
CA VAL A 191 5.72 38.60 -24.71
C VAL A 191 6.78 37.68 -25.33
N PRO A 192 8.04 38.11 -25.47
CA PRO A 192 9.11 37.26 -26.00
C PRO A 192 9.33 36.06 -25.08
N ARG A 193 9.27 34.85 -25.62
CA ARG A 193 9.71 33.63 -24.93
C ARG A 193 11.23 33.68 -24.84
N ASP A 194 11.71 34.07 -23.67
CA ASP A 194 13.08 33.86 -23.26
C ASP A 194 13.36 32.35 -23.30
N ARG A 195 14.32 31.95 -24.13
CA ARG A 195 14.77 30.56 -24.36
C ARG A 195 16.10 30.33 -23.62
N SER A 196 16.23 30.84 -22.42
CA SER A 196 17.24 30.37 -21.46
C SER A 196 16.66 29.12 -20.77
N GLY A 197 17.00 27.96 -21.32
CA GLY A 197 16.59 26.67 -20.81
C GLY A 197 17.29 26.34 -19.50
N ASP A 198 16.64 26.65 -18.38
CA ASP A 198 16.83 25.82 -17.21
C ASP A 198 15.94 24.58 -17.38
N GLU A 199 16.59 23.43 -17.55
CA GLU A 199 15.98 22.11 -17.73
C GLU A 199 15.35 21.61 -16.42
N TYR A 200 14.36 22.33 -15.89
CA TYR A 200 13.60 21.88 -14.74
C TYR A 200 12.64 20.77 -15.14
N THR A 201 12.81 19.58 -14.55
CA THR A 201 11.85 18.49 -14.72
C THR A 201 10.57 18.84 -13.98
N ARG A 202 9.46 19.00 -14.70
CA ARG A 202 8.12 19.19 -14.13
C ARG A 202 7.59 17.83 -13.64
N VAL A 203 7.50 17.63 -12.34
CA VAL A 203 6.85 16.45 -11.74
C VAL A 203 5.38 16.77 -11.53
N GLU A 204 4.49 16.08 -12.23
CA GLU A 204 3.05 16.18 -12.03
C GLU A 204 2.57 15.12 -11.03
N LEU A 205 1.92 15.56 -9.95
CA LEU A 205 1.29 14.69 -8.96
C LEU A 205 -0.21 14.62 -9.25
N CYS A 206 -0.67 13.49 -9.78
CA CYS A 206 -2.10 13.22 -9.93
C CYS A 206 -2.68 12.71 -8.60
N CYS A 207 -3.75 13.33 -8.11
CA CYS A 207 -4.22 13.22 -6.73
C CYS A 207 -5.35 12.20 -6.49
N TYR A 208 -5.21 10.96 -6.97
CA TYR A 208 -6.30 9.97 -6.89
C TYR A 208 -6.01 8.71 -6.04
N GLU A 209 -4.85 8.63 -5.36
CA GLU A 209 -4.48 7.45 -4.56
C GLU A 209 -4.14 7.78 -3.10
N TRP A 210 -4.29 6.77 -2.23
CA TRP A 210 -3.93 6.81 -0.81
C TRP A 210 -2.52 7.37 -0.58
N SER A 211 -1.56 7.04 -1.44
CA SER A 211 -0.17 7.51 -1.35
C SER A 211 -0.04 9.03 -1.42
N THR A 212 -0.88 9.70 -2.22
CA THR A 212 -0.86 11.15 -2.36
C THR A 212 -1.40 11.81 -1.09
N THR A 213 -2.53 11.34 -0.57
CA THR A 213 -3.09 11.84 0.69
C THR A 213 -2.12 11.64 1.85
N VAL A 214 -1.50 10.46 1.95
CA VAL A 214 -0.52 10.17 3.00
C VAL A 214 0.74 11.04 2.87
N SER A 215 1.17 11.35 1.65
CA SER A 215 2.28 12.30 1.43
C SER A 215 1.93 13.71 1.94
N PHE A 216 0.71 14.18 1.70
CA PHE A 216 0.25 15.46 2.25
C PHE A 216 0.10 15.41 3.78
N GLN A 217 -0.45 14.32 4.32
CA GLN A 217 -0.57 14.14 5.77
C GLN A 217 0.80 14.18 6.45
N ALA A 218 1.83 13.64 5.82
CA ALA A 218 3.21 13.68 6.33
C ALA A 218 3.84 15.09 6.35
N MET A 219 3.26 16.05 5.63
CA MET A 219 3.68 17.46 5.68
C MET A 219 3.00 18.24 6.82
N CYS A 220 1.96 17.69 7.45
CA CYS A 220 1.28 18.35 8.56
C CYS A 220 2.15 18.35 9.83
N PRO A 221 2.08 19.41 10.67
CA PRO A 221 2.70 19.40 12.00
C PRO A 221 2.21 18.21 12.84
N GLY A 222 3.09 17.56 13.59
CA GLY A 222 2.74 16.38 14.41
C GLY A 222 2.70 15.05 13.65
N ALA A 223 3.01 15.05 12.34
CA ALA A 223 3.08 13.84 11.50
C ALA A 223 4.52 13.31 11.31
N GLU A 224 5.44 13.62 12.23
CA GLU A 224 6.87 13.30 12.09
C GLU A 224 7.12 11.80 11.97
N MET A 225 6.33 11.01 12.69
CA MET A 225 6.38 9.55 12.61
C MET A 225 6.05 9.03 11.20
N LEU A 226 4.96 9.54 10.61
CA LEU A 226 4.57 9.17 9.25
C LEU A 226 5.62 9.62 8.25
N LYS A 227 6.15 10.84 8.42
CA LYS A 227 7.20 11.36 7.56
C LYS A 227 8.47 10.50 7.62
N ASP A 228 8.89 10.06 8.80
CA ASP A 228 10.05 9.19 8.96
C ASP A 228 9.82 7.83 8.29
N ALA A 229 8.62 7.24 8.41
CA ALA A 229 8.28 5.97 7.75
C ALA A 229 8.36 6.07 6.22
N LEU A 230 7.79 7.14 5.67
CA LEU A 230 7.83 7.43 4.24
C LEU A 230 9.25 7.73 3.75
N LEU A 231 10.01 8.55 4.49
CA LEU A 231 11.39 8.87 4.16
C LEU A 231 12.28 7.62 4.17
N ALA A 232 12.16 6.78 5.19
CA ALA A 232 12.90 5.53 5.28
C ALA A 232 12.64 4.65 4.05
N SER A 233 11.36 4.52 3.65
CA SER A 233 10.97 3.75 2.47
C SER A 233 11.57 4.32 1.19
N SER A 234 11.48 5.65 0.99
CA SER A 234 12.07 6.31 -0.18
C SER A 234 13.59 6.18 -0.22
N LEU A 235 14.29 6.38 0.91
CA LEU A 235 15.74 6.23 0.97
C LEU A 235 16.19 4.80 0.65
N ASN A 236 15.46 3.80 1.13
CA ASN A 236 15.73 2.41 0.81
C ASN A 236 15.54 2.11 -0.68
N LEU A 237 14.45 2.58 -1.29
CA LEU A 237 14.21 2.40 -2.73
C LEU A 237 15.30 3.05 -3.58
N ILE A 238 15.70 4.29 -3.26
CA ILE A 238 16.80 4.99 -3.95
C ILE A 238 18.12 4.26 -3.73
N SER A 239 18.38 3.80 -2.50
CA SER A 239 19.59 3.04 -2.18
C SER A 239 19.71 1.79 -3.03
N MET A 240 18.61 1.03 -3.19
CA MET A 240 18.56 -0.16 -4.05
C MET A 240 18.81 0.19 -5.52
N GLU A 241 18.18 1.25 -6.03
CA GLU A 241 18.33 1.69 -7.42
C GLU A 241 19.76 2.17 -7.73
N LYS A 242 20.37 2.91 -6.81
CA LYS A 242 21.71 3.50 -6.96
C LYS A 242 22.83 2.61 -6.42
N SER A 243 22.51 1.47 -5.83
CA SER A 243 23.46 0.63 -5.09
C SER A 243 24.26 1.41 -4.03
N ASP A 244 23.62 2.38 -3.36
CA ASP A 244 24.28 3.26 -2.39
C ASP A 244 24.05 2.78 -0.95
N MET A 245 25.09 2.18 -0.36
CA MET A 245 25.09 1.68 1.01
C MET A 245 24.82 2.78 2.05
N ARG A 246 25.26 4.03 1.82
CA ARG A 246 25.08 5.12 2.78
C ARG A 246 23.60 5.49 2.91
N LEU A 247 22.89 5.52 1.78
CA LEU A 247 21.44 5.72 1.77
C LEU A 247 20.71 4.58 2.45
N SER A 248 21.17 3.33 2.29
CA SER A 248 20.60 2.17 3.01
C SER A 248 20.74 2.32 4.53
N ILE A 249 21.93 2.68 5.01
CA ILE A 249 22.18 2.91 6.45
C ILE A 249 21.28 4.03 6.98
N ALA A 250 21.18 5.15 6.25
CA ALA A 250 20.31 6.26 6.63
C ALA A 250 18.83 5.85 6.64
N ALA A 251 18.39 5.02 5.70
CA ALA A 251 17.05 4.48 5.65
C ALA A 251 16.73 3.61 6.87
N MET A 252 17.62 2.68 7.23
CA MET A 252 17.46 1.82 8.41
C MET A 252 17.39 2.62 9.72
N GLN A 253 18.24 3.64 9.87
CA GLN A 253 18.20 4.54 11.01
C GLN A 253 16.87 5.29 11.08
N THR A 254 16.41 5.82 9.93
CA THR A 254 15.14 6.55 9.83
C THR A 254 13.94 5.63 10.13
N GLN A 255 13.97 4.38 9.65
CA GLN A 255 12.95 3.39 9.95
C GLN A 255 12.90 3.07 11.45
N THR A 256 14.05 2.92 12.10
CA THR A 256 14.12 2.68 13.55
C THR A 256 13.51 3.84 14.34
N MET A 257 13.75 5.09 13.91
CA MET A 257 13.12 6.27 14.51
C MET A 257 11.60 6.26 14.31
N ALA A 258 11.12 5.95 13.10
CA ALA A 258 9.69 5.84 12.81
C ALA A 258 9.01 4.78 13.69
N LEU A 259 9.62 3.60 13.84
CA LEU A 259 9.11 2.52 14.67
C LEU A 259 9.10 2.86 16.16
N ARG A 260 10.11 3.59 16.65
CA ARG A 260 10.11 4.09 18.04
C ARG A 260 8.97 5.06 18.28
N LYS A 261 8.80 6.07 17.41
CA LYS A 261 7.68 7.03 17.49
C LYS A 261 6.33 6.35 17.37
N LEU A 262 6.23 5.30 16.55
CA LEU A 262 5.04 4.49 16.41
C LEU A 262 4.68 3.77 17.70
N ARG A 263 5.68 3.24 18.42
CA ARG A 263 5.46 2.63 19.73
C ARG A 263 4.96 3.65 20.75
N GLU A 264 5.62 4.79 20.84
CA GLU A 264 5.22 5.89 21.75
C GLU A 264 3.80 6.37 21.43
N GLY A 265 3.48 6.54 20.14
CA GLY A 265 2.14 6.90 19.69
C GLY A 265 1.07 5.85 20.02
N PHE A 266 1.42 4.56 20.03
CA PHE A 266 0.50 3.52 20.50
C PHE A 266 0.23 3.60 21.99
N ASP A 267 1.26 3.81 22.82
CA ASP A 267 1.09 3.93 24.27
C ASP A 267 0.15 5.10 24.61
N ASP A 268 0.33 6.22 23.91
CA ASP A 268 -0.51 7.41 24.02
C ASP A 268 -1.94 7.18 23.47
N TYR A 269 -2.11 6.49 22.34
CA TYR A 269 -3.43 6.11 21.85
C TYR A 269 -4.17 5.20 22.81
N ILE A 270 -3.49 4.23 23.42
CA ILE A 270 -4.10 3.31 24.40
C ILE A 270 -4.58 4.09 25.63
N ALA A 271 -3.80 5.08 26.08
CA ALA A 271 -4.16 5.91 27.22
C ALA A 271 -5.33 6.86 26.93
N ASN A 272 -5.33 7.51 25.77
CA ASN A 272 -6.22 8.66 25.49
C ASN A 272 -7.34 8.37 24.49
N ARG A 273 -7.25 7.27 23.73
CA ARG A 273 -8.20 6.86 22.67
C ARG A 273 -8.49 7.96 21.62
N ASP A 274 -7.51 8.81 21.34
CA ASP A 274 -7.64 9.89 20.35
C ASP A 274 -7.76 9.32 18.91
N VAL A 275 -8.93 9.54 18.31
CA VAL A 275 -9.27 9.13 16.94
C VAL A 275 -8.35 9.77 15.89
N LYS A 276 -7.94 11.02 16.06
CA LYS A 276 -7.04 11.69 15.09
C LYS A 276 -5.68 11.02 15.08
N LYS A 277 -5.17 10.65 16.27
CA LYS A 277 -3.93 9.88 16.41
C LYS A 277 -4.07 8.49 15.82
N ASN A 278 -5.20 7.82 15.99
CA ASN A 278 -5.47 6.52 15.35
C ASN A 278 -5.33 6.58 13.82
N ALA A 279 -5.86 7.62 13.17
CA ALA A 279 -5.74 7.78 11.72
C ALA A 279 -4.28 7.95 11.27
N LEU A 280 -3.49 8.74 12.01
CA LEU A 280 -2.06 8.94 11.75
C LEU A 280 -1.23 7.68 12.00
N LEU A 281 -1.53 6.95 13.08
CA LEU A 281 -0.93 5.66 13.40
C LEU A 281 -1.21 4.66 12.28
N SER A 282 -2.47 4.52 11.87
CA SER A 282 -2.89 3.62 10.79
C SER A 282 -2.18 3.96 9.47
N ALA A 283 -2.11 5.24 9.09
CA ALA A 283 -1.37 5.68 7.91
C ALA A 283 0.11 5.30 7.97
N THR A 284 0.74 5.48 9.14
CA THR A 284 2.16 5.16 9.36
C THR A 284 2.40 3.67 9.28
N VAL A 285 1.58 2.84 9.94
CA VAL A 285 1.71 1.39 9.90
C VAL A 285 1.51 0.87 8.48
N LEU A 286 0.58 1.46 7.73
CA LEU A 286 0.35 1.11 6.31
C LEU A 286 1.52 1.56 5.41
N ALA A 287 2.16 2.70 5.69
CA ALA A 287 3.40 3.09 5.03
C ALA A 287 4.55 2.12 5.33
N CYS A 288 4.70 1.71 6.60
CA CYS A 288 5.65 0.67 7.00
C CYS A 288 5.35 -0.67 6.32
N SER A 289 4.08 -1.07 6.20
CA SER A 289 3.72 -2.31 5.51
C SER A 289 4.20 -2.25 4.07
N MET A 290 3.91 -1.18 3.33
CA MET A 290 4.37 -1.01 1.95
C MET A 290 5.91 -1.06 1.84
N SER A 291 6.63 -0.52 2.83
CA SER A 291 8.09 -0.66 2.92
C SER A 291 8.52 -2.13 3.01
N GLU A 292 7.88 -2.93 3.88
CA GLU A 292 8.15 -4.36 4.00
C GLU A 292 7.95 -5.10 2.67
N LEU A 293 6.92 -4.73 1.91
CA LEU A 293 6.64 -5.36 0.62
C LEU A 293 7.64 -4.94 -0.46
N LEU A 294 7.90 -3.64 -0.60
CA LEU A 294 8.66 -3.09 -1.72
C LEU A 294 10.17 -3.14 -1.50
N VAL A 295 10.62 -2.93 -0.26
CA VAL A 295 12.03 -2.90 0.10
C VAL A 295 12.48 -4.27 0.59
N ASN A 296 11.83 -4.77 1.64
CA ASN A 296 12.26 -6.00 2.29
C ASN A 296 11.78 -7.25 1.57
N LYS A 297 10.92 -7.10 0.55
CA LYS A 297 10.31 -8.19 -0.22
C LYS A 297 9.65 -9.24 0.69
N SER A 298 9.08 -8.76 1.80
CA SER A 298 8.63 -9.57 2.93
C SER A 298 7.10 -9.58 3.01
N TRP A 299 6.50 -10.64 2.47
CA TRP A 299 5.05 -10.84 2.57
C TRP A 299 4.56 -11.00 4.01
N SER A 300 5.32 -11.72 4.84
CA SER A 300 4.98 -11.92 6.24
C SER A 300 5.09 -10.62 7.04
N GLY A 301 6.12 -9.80 6.78
CA GLY A 301 6.26 -8.47 7.38
C GLY A 301 5.11 -7.55 6.98
N TYR A 302 4.82 -7.49 5.68
CA TYR A 302 3.69 -6.74 5.15
C TYR A 302 2.35 -7.16 5.80
N ALA A 303 2.06 -8.46 5.86
CA ALA A 303 0.83 -9.00 6.44
C ALA A 303 0.72 -8.71 7.95
N LEU A 304 1.83 -8.79 8.70
CA LEU A 304 1.84 -8.44 10.13
C LEU A 304 1.49 -6.97 10.36
N HIS A 305 2.05 -6.05 9.56
CA HIS A 305 1.70 -4.65 9.65
C HIS A 305 0.25 -4.38 9.25
N LEU A 306 -0.25 -4.99 8.16
CA LEU A 306 -1.66 -4.86 7.78
C LEU A 306 -2.60 -5.34 8.87
N ASN A 307 -2.33 -6.47 9.51
CA ASN A 307 -3.11 -6.95 10.65
C ASN A 307 -3.11 -5.94 11.81
N GLY A 308 -1.98 -5.25 12.03
CA GLY A 308 -1.88 -4.14 12.98
C GLY A 308 -2.77 -2.95 12.59
N VAL A 309 -2.75 -2.51 11.32
CA VAL A 309 -3.64 -1.46 10.80
C VAL A 309 -5.11 -1.85 11.01
N GLY A 310 -5.45 -3.10 10.66
CA GLY A 310 -6.80 -3.63 10.84
C GLY A 310 -7.27 -3.59 12.28
N ALA A 311 -6.43 -4.02 13.22
CA ALA A 311 -6.76 -3.98 14.65
C ALA A 311 -6.99 -2.55 15.16
N LEU A 312 -6.19 -1.57 14.70
CA LEU A 312 -6.36 -0.16 15.06
C LEU A 312 -7.67 0.42 14.53
N ILE A 313 -7.98 0.15 13.27
CA ILE A 313 -9.21 0.62 12.64
C ILE A 313 -10.42 -0.02 13.34
N GLU A 314 -10.39 -1.34 13.55
CA GLU A 314 -11.50 -2.06 14.18
C GLU A 314 -11.75 -1.57 15.61
N ASP A 315 -10.69 -1.35 16.39
CA ASP A 315 -10.76 -0.85 17.78
C ASP A 315 -11.31 0.59 17.85
N ALA A 316 -10.93 1.46 16.90
CA ALA A 316 -11.47 2.82 16.83
C ALA A 316 -12.94 2.87 16.38
N GLY A 317 -13.40 1.85 15.67
CA GLY A 317 -14.77 1.69 15.20
C GLY A 317 -15.15 2.59 14.01
N PRO A 318 -16.33 2.37 13.40
CA PRO A 318 -16.76 3.11 12.20
C PRO A 318 -16.86 4.63 12.40
N ASN A 319 -17.19 5.08 13.62
CA ASN A 319 -17.31 6.50 13.96
C ASN A 319 -15.96 7.24 13.85
N ALA A 320 -14.84 6.52 13.95
CA ALA A 320 -13.51 7.09 13.75
C ALA A 320 -13.27 7.57 12.31
N LEU A 321 -14.10 7.13 11.36
CA LEU A 321 -14.05 7.53 9.95
C LEU A 321 -14.81 8.85 9.66
N ALA A 322 -14.94 9.71 10.67
CA ALA A 322 -15.64 10.99 10.53
C ALA A 322 -14.91 11.96 9.61
N SER A 323 -13.57 11.95 9.60
CA SER A 323 -12.74 12.87 8.81
C SER A 323 -12.44 12.34 7.40
N ARG A 324 -12.07 13.23 6.47
CA ARG A 324 -11.65 12.82 5.13
C ARG A 324 -10.41 11.91 5.18
N ASP A 325 -9.41 12.26 6.00
CA ASP A 325 -8.13 11.55 6.04
C ASP A 325 -8.29 10.12 6.59
N SER A 326 -9.09 9.95 7.65
CA SER A 326 -9.41 8.63 8.20
C SER A 326 -10.11 7.74 7.17
N ARG A 327 -11.05 8.28 6.40
CA ARG A 327 -11.72 7.56 5.30
C ARG A 327 -10.74 7.15 4.21
N VAL A 328 -9.86 8.04 3.77
CA VAL A 328 -8.86 7.71 2.74
C VAL A 328 -7.90 6.61 3.22
N ASN A 329 -7.45 6.69 4.47
CA ASN A 329 -6.62 5.63 5.08
C ASN A 329 -7.36 4.30 5.16
N PHE A 330 -8.64 4.32 5.53
CA PHE A 330 -9.50 3.13 5.53
C PHE A 330 -9.63 2.50 4.13
N PHE A 331 -9.88 3.29 3.08
CA PHE A 331 -9.95 2.76 1.70
C PHE A 331 -8.60 2.23 1.20
N GLY A 332 -7.50 2.90 1.54
CA GLY A 332 -6.14 2.40 1.29
C GLY A 332 -5.91 1.05 1.96
N TYR A 333 -6.27 0.92 3.24
CA TYR A 333 -6.20 -0.33 3.99
C TYR A 333 -7.06 -1.43 3.37
N ARG A 334 -8.32 -1.16 2.99
CA ARG A 334 -9.19 -2.15 2.34
C ARG A 334 -8.61 -2.68 1.05
N THR A 335 -8.10 -1.80 0.20
CA THR A 335 -7.44 -2.15 -1.06
C THR A 335 -6.27 -3.11 -0.81
N ALA A 336 -5.49 -2.86 0.25
CA ALA A 336 -4.35 -3.67 0.64
C ALA A 336 -4.75 -5.02 1.29
N GLN A 337 -5.75 -5.01 2.17
CA GLN A 337 -6.12 -6.14 3.03
C GLN A 337 -6.99 -7.20 2.32
N VAL A 338 -7.92 -6.77 1.45
CA VAL A 338 -8.88 -7.70 0.85
C VAL A 338 -8.20 -8.78 0.00
N PRO A 339 -7.25 -8.46 -0.90
CA PRO A 339 -6.44 -9.46 -1.59
C PRO A 339 -5.82 -10.52 -0.65
N PHE A 340 -5.32 -10.09 0.51
CA PHE A 340 -4.75 -11.00 1.51
C PHE A 340 -5.79 -11.87 2.19
N SER A 341 -6.96 -11.31 2.46
CA SER A 341 -8.08 -12.07 3.05
C SER A 341 -8.47 -13.25 2.15
N PHE A 342 -8.41 -13.07 0.81
CA PHE A 342 -8.58 -14.18 -0.15
C PHE A 342 -7.45 -15.20 -0.06
N LEU A 343 -6.20 -14.75 -0.09
CA LEU A 343 -5.02 -15.63 -0.09
C LEU A 343 -4.89 -16.45 1.19
N GLU A 344 -5.28 -15.88 2.32
CA GLU A 344 -5.33 -16.55 3.62
C GLU A 344 -6.64 -17.31 3.84
N ARG A 345 -7.64 -17.11 2.98
CA ARG A 345 -8.99 -17.68 3.10
C ARG A 345 -9.63 -17.36 4.45
N ARG A 346 -9.50 -16.10 4.90
CA ARG A 346 -9.98 -15.63 6.21
C ARG A 346 -10.87 -14.41 6.08
N GLY A 347 -12.02 -14.45 6.75
CA GLY A 347 -12.89 -13.30 6.90
C GLY A 347 -12.24 -12.21 7.76
N SER A 348 -12.73 -10.98 7.62
CA SER A 348 -12.31 -9.85 8.45
C SER A 348 -13.52 -9.02 8.87
N PHE A 349 -13.30 -8.10 9.82
CA PHE A 349 -14.32 -7.16 10.29
C PHE A 349 -14.89 -6.29 9.16
N LEU A 350 -14.15 -6.11 8.06
CA LEU A 350 -14.57 -5.37 6.87
C LEU A 350 -15.86 -5.91 6.22
N SER A 351 -16.22 -7.17 6.51
CA SER A 351 -17.45 -7.79 6.01
C SER A 351 -18.70 -7.46 6.83
N ARG A 352 -18.56 -6.82 8.00
CA ARG A 352 -19.72 -6.49 8.85
C ARG A 352 -20.47 -5.28 8.26
N PRO A 353 -21.80 -5.21 8.39
CA PRO A 353 -22.61 -4.15 7.76
C PRO A 353 -22.16 -2.73 8.11
N GLU A 354 -21.70 -2.49 9.34
CA GLU A 354 -21.23 -1.19 9.82
C GLU A 354 -19.91 -0.72 9.17
N TRP A 355 -19.19 -1.62 8.50
CA TRP A 355 -17.96 -1.33 7.73
C TRP A 355 -18.18 -1.25 6.21
N ILE A 356 -19.43 -1.42 5.79
CA ILE A 356 -19.86 -1.36 4.38
C ILE A 356 -20.80 -0.16 4.18
N ASN A 357 -21.81 -0.04 5.06
CA ASN A 357 -22.90 0.92 4.95
C ASN A 357 -22.62 2.17 5.77
N PHE A 358 -21.98 3.17 5.13
CA PHE A 358 -21.66 4.45 5.78
C PHE A 358 -22.68 5.54 5.43
N PRO A 359 -23.15 6.34 6.41
CA PRO A 359 -24.07 7.46 6.15
C PRO A 359 -23.49 8.55 5.24
N TRP A 360 -22.17 8.68 5.21
CA TRP A 360 -21.46 9.71 4.45
C TRP A 360 -21.04 9.26 3.06
N ARG A 361 -21.42 8.06 2.62
CA ARG A 361 -21.10 7.58 1.29
C ARG A 361 -21.83 8.47 0.28
N ASP A 362 -21.07 9.08 -0.64
CA ASP A 362 -21.60 9.98 -1.65
C ASP A 362 -22.71 9.30 -2.47
N SER A 363 -23.65 10.10 -2.99
CA SER A 363 -24.77 9.62 -3.80
C SER A 363 -24.34 8.97 -5.13
N ASP A 364 -23.08 9.17 -5.56
CA ASP A 364 -22.52 8.53 -6.75
C ASP A 364 -21.49 7.45 -6.37
N PRO A 365 -21.92 6.18 -6.23
CA PRO A 365 -21.07 5.07 -5.79
C PRO A 365 -19.89 4.80 -6.73
N PHE A 366 -20.01 5.11 -8.02
CA PHE A 366 -19.01 4.75 -9.02
C PHE A 366 -17.98 5.85 -9.26
N ASN A 367 -17.92 6.90 -8.43
CA ASN A 367 -16.72 7.74 -8.37
C ASN A 367 -15.53 6.99 -7.75
N ARG A 368 -15.80 5.85 -7.09
CA ARG A 368 -14.80 4.95 -6.52
C ARG A 368 -15.18 3.49 -6.80
N PRO A 369 -15.11 3.05 -8.07
CA PRO A 369 -15.57 1.72 -8.48
C PRO A 369 -14.86 0.60 -7.71
N ARG A 370 -13.59 0.81 -7.33
CA ARG A 370 -12.84 -0.13 -6.50
C ARG A 370 -13.46 -0.31 -5.12
N ASP A 371 -13.89 0.76 -4.47
CA ASP A 371 -14.42 0.70 -3.10
C ASP A 371 -15.78 -0.01 -3.08
N THR A 372 -16.64 0.24 -4.07
CA THR A 372 -17.94 -0.44 -4.19
C THR A 372 -17.81 -1.90 -4.54
N LEU A 373 -16.83 -2.26 -5.38
CA LEU A 373 -16.45 -3.65 -5.60
C LEU A 373 -16.01 -4.33 -4.30
N LEU A 374 -15.16 -3.65 -3.53
CA LEU A 374 -14.62 -4.18 -2.28
C LEU A 374 -15.72 -4.45 -1.25
N ASP A 375 -16.86 -3.75 -1.27
CA ASP A 375 -18.01 -4.03 -0.39
C ASP A 375 -18.67 -5.38 -0.67
N ILE A 376 -18.64 -5.79 -1.93
CA ILE A 376 -19.15 -7.11 -2.35
C ILE A 376 -18.08 -8.16 -2.05
N ALA A 377 -16.82 -7.87 -2.42
CA ALA A 377 -15.71 -8.83 -2.34
C ALA A 377 -15.38 -9.29 -0.90
N VAL A 378 -15.46 -8.39 0.09
CA VAL A 378 -15.14 -8.70 1.51
C VAL A 378 -15.98 -9.83 2.10
N GLN A 379 -17.14 -10.15 1.51
CA GLN A 379 -18.02 -11.21 1.99
C GLN A 379 -17.50 -12.61 1.65
N ILE A 380 -16.68 -12.75 0.60
CA ILE A 380 -16.24 -14.05 0.07
C ILE A 380 -15.21 -14.74 0.98
N PRO A 381 -14.16 -14.07 1.48
CA PRO A 381 -13.19 -14.71 2.39
C PRO A 381 -13.83 -15.33 3.63
N GLY A 382 -14.87 -14.72 4.18
CA GLY A 382 -15.63 -15.30 5.30
C GLY A 382 -16.37 -16.59 4.93
N GLN A 383 -16.85 -16.73 3.68
CA GLN A 383 -17.41 -17.99 3.20
C GLN A 383 -16.34 -19.05 2.95
N MET A 384 -15.15 -18.66 2.47
CA MET A 384 -14.00 -19.55 2.31
C MET A 384 -13.55 -20.10 3.67
N GLU A 385 -13.43 -19.24 4.68
CA GLU A 385 -13.07 -19.62 6.04
C GLU A 385 -14.10 -20.57 6.65
N LEU A 386 -15.39 -20.27 6.47
CA LEU A 386 -16.48 -21.12 6.94
C LEU A 386 -16.47 -22.50 6.26
N TYR A 387 -16.14 -22.55 4.97
CA TYR A 387 -15.91 -23.80 4.26
C TYR A 387 -14.77 -24.57 4.91
N ASP A 388 -13.57 -23.98 5.02
CA ASP A 388 -12.38 -24.67 5.53
C ASP A 388 -12.54 -25.18 6.97
N LYS A 389 -13.26 -24.45 7.83
CA LYS A 389 -13.46 -24.80 9.25
C LYS A 389 -14.60 -25.79 9.50
N THR A 390 -15.43 -26.10 8.52
CA THR A 390 -16.56 -27.01 8.69
C THR A 390 -16.21 -28.38 8.10
N PRO A 391 -15.69 -29.35 8.87
CA PRO A 391 -15.54 -30.72 8.40
C PRO A 391 -16.91 -31.42 8.28
N ASN A 392 -16.99 -32.49 7.49
CA ASN A 392 -18.18 -33.34 7.36
C ASN A 392 -19.45 -32.58 6.94
N ARG A 393 -19.33 -31.70 5.94
CA ARG A 393 -20.41 -30.85 5.43
C ARG A 393 -21.55 -31.69 4.84
N THR A 394 -22.78 -31.44 5.28
CA THR A 394 -23.95 -32.11 4.71
C THR A 394 -24.33 -31.52 3.35
N PRO A 395 -24.99 -32.29 2.46
CA PRO A 395 -25.48 -31.78 1.17
C PRO A 395 -26.34 -30.51 1.30
N ASN A 396 -27.19 -30.46 2.34
CA ASN A 396 -28.04 -29.29 2.61
C ASN A 396 -27.23 -28.06 3.05
N TRP A 397 -26.12 -28.26 3.76
CA TRP A 397 -25.19 -27.17 4.06
C TRP A 397 -24.52 -26.65 2.78
N ASN A 398 -24.02 -27.54 1.91
CA ASN A 398 -23.40 -27.15 0.63
C ASN A 398 -24.38 -26.36 -0.25
N ARG A 399 -25.63 -26.83 -0.38
CA ARG A 399 -26.70 -26.10 -1.11
C ARG A 399 -26.96 -24.72 -0.54
N ARG A 400 -26.99 -24.56 0.79
CA ARG A 400 -27.18 -23.24 1.42
C ARG A 400 -26.00 -22.31 1.14
N GLN A 401 -24.77 -22.81 1.15
CA GLN A 401 -23.60 -22.00 0.79
C GLN A 401 -23.61 -21.61 -0.68
N LEU A 402 -23.90 -22.54 -1.60
CA LEU A 402 -24.03 -22.23 -3.03
C LEU A 402 -25.08 -21.14 -3.28
N ARG A 403 -26.23 -21.17 -2.60
CA ARG A 403 -27.23 -20.09 -2.69
C ARG A 403 -26.69 -18.74 -2.23
N ARG A 404 -25.87 -18.70 -1.18
CA ARG A 404 -25.23 -17.46 -0.72
C ARG A 404 -24.22 -16.94 -1.74
N LEU A 405 -23.35 -17.81 -2.27
CA LEU A 405 -22.39 -17.45 -3.30
C LEU A 405 -23.08 -16.97 -4.58
N ASN A 406 -24.20 -17.57 -4.98
CA ASN A 406 -24.98 -17.11 -6.14
C ASN A 406 -25.53 -15.69 -5.96
N ARG A 407 -25.85 -15.25 -4.74
CA ARG A 407 -26.22 -13.85 -4.48
C ARG A 407 -25.04 -12.92 -4.67
N ILE A 408 -23.85 -13.32 -4.22
CA ILE A 408 -22.62 -12.55 -4.45
C ILE A 408 -22.29 -12.50 -5.95
N VAL A 409 -22.48 -13.59 -6.69
CA VAL A 409 -22.34 -13.61 -8.16
C VAL A 409 -23.29 -12.60 -8.80
N ALA A 410 -24.55 -12.54 -8.36
CA ALA A 410 -25.53 -11.57 -8.88
C ALA A 410 -25.10 -10.13 -8.61
N GLN A 411 -24.68 -9.81 -7.37
CA GLN A 411 -24.16 -8.49 -7.01
C GLN A 411 -22.93 -8.09 -7.84
N LEU A 412 -22.01 -9.02 -8.07
CA LEU A 412 -20.83 -8.78 -8.92
C LEU A 412 -21.21 -8.55 -10.39
N ASN A 413 -22.21 -9.27 -10.90
CA ASN A 413 -22.71 -9.05 -12.27
C ASN A 413 -23.37 -7.67 -12.40
N GLU A 414 -24.21 -7.29 -11.45
CA GLU A 414 -24.87 -5.98 -11.38
C GLU A 414 -23.83 -4.86 -11.30
N TRP A 415 -22.89 -4.95 -10.36
CA TRP A 415 -21.78 -3.99 -10.26
C TRP A 415 -21.01 -3.83 -11.57
N LYS A 416 -20.78 -4.93 -12.31
CA LYS A 416 -20.13 -4.87 -13.62
C LYS A 416 -21.03 -4.13 -14.62
N THR A 417 -22.31 -4.44 -14.70
CA THR A 417 -23.24 -3.76 -15.61
C THR A 417 -23.26 -2.25 -15.34
N ASP A 418 -23.43 -1.85 -14.08
CA ASP A 418 -23.47 -0.45 -13.67
C ASP A 418 -22.16 0.28 -14.00
N LEU A 419 -21.01 -0.39 -13.82
CA LEU A 419 -19.71 0.16 -14.22
C LEU A 419 -19.65 0.42 -15.72
N PHE A 420 -20.15 -0.49 -16.56
CA PHE A 420 -20.15 -0.29 -18.01
C PHE A 420 -21.16 0.79 -18.44
N GLU A 421 -22.30 0.91 -17.77
CA GLU A 421 -23.30 1.93 -18.08
C GLU A 421 -22.81 3.34 -17.75
N LYS A 422 -22.13 3.53 -16.60
CA LYS A 422 -21.61 4.84 -16.22
C LYS A 422 -20.53 5.35 -17.17
N TYR A 423 -19.67 4.45 -17.62
CA TYR A 423 -18.57 4.79 -18.52
C TYR A 423 -19.03 4.49 -19.96
N SER A 424 -19.90 5.36 -20.47
CA SER A 424 -20.55 5.24 -21.79
C SER A 424 -19.60 5.12 -22.98
N ASP A 425 -18.37 5.63 -22.85
CA ASP A 425 -17.27 5.34 -23.78
C ASP A 425 -16.53 4.11 -23.26
N SER A 426 -16.34 3.10 -24.14
CA SER A 426 -15.70 1.80 -23.84
C SER A 426 -14.69 1.87 -22.70
N ILE A 427 -14.99 1.19 -21.58
CA ILE A 427 -14.16 1.21 -20.35
C ILE A 427 -12.71 0.76 -20.59
N TYR A 428 -12.52 -0.03 -21.64
CA TYR A 428 -11.24 -0.42 -22.17
C TYR A 428 -11.34 -0.61 -23.69
N THR A 429 -10.20 -0.57 -24.36
CA THR A 429 -9.99 -1.10 -25.72
C THR A 429 -9.03 -2.28 -25.64
N THR A 430 -8.77 -2.94 -26.76
CA THR A 430 -7.68 -3.91 -26.87
C THR A 430 -6.56 -3.33 -27.72
N GLU A 431 -5.32 -3.70 -27.41
CA GLU A 431 -4.12 -3.39 -28.20
C GLU A 431 -3.25 -4.63 -28.33
N ALA A 432 -2.37 -4.67 -29.33
CA ALA A 432 -1.44 -5.79 -29.52
C ALA A 432 -0.59 -6.00 -28.27
N ALA A 433 -0.55 -7.24 -27.78
CA ALA A 433 0.24 -7.61 -26.61
C ALA A 433 1.73 -7.62 -26.96
N ALA A 434 2.54 -6.91 -26.18
CA ALA A 434 3.99 -7.05 -26.18
C ALA A 434 4.42 -8.32 -25.43
N TRP A 435 3.57 -8.85 -24.55
CA TRP A 435 3.86 -10.08 -23.81
C TRP A 435 3.43 -11.31 -24.60
N GLU A 436 4.37 -11.87 -25.37
CA GLU A 436 4.14 -13.07 -26.16
C GLU A 436 3.69 -14.28 -25.32
N GLY A 437 2.90 -15.16 -25.93
CA GLY A 437 2.56 -16.48 -25.41
C GLY A 437 1.06 -16.71 -25.26
N LEU A 438 0.40 -16.03 -24.31
CA LEU A 438 -0.98 -16.38 -23.93
C LEU A 438 -2.05 -15.63 -24.71
N HIS A 439 -1.81 -14.36 -25.04
CA HIS A 439 -2.77 -13.50 -25.72
C HIS A 439 -2.09 -12.71 -26.84
N SER A 440 -2.79 -12.53 -27.96
CA SER A 440 -2.36 -11.63 -29.04
C SER A 440 -2.63 -10.16 -28.71
N GLU A 441 -3.54 -9.90 -27.78
CA GLU A 441 -3.97 -8.57 -27.36
C GLU A 441 -4.05 -8.46 -25.84
N TYR A 442 -3.71 -7.29 -25.32
CA TYR A 442 -3.90 -6.92 -23.92
C TYR A 442 -5.02 -5.88 -23.78
N ILE A 443 -5.59 -5.78 -22.58
CA ILE A 443 -6.67 -4.84 -22.28
C ILE A 443 -6.05 -3.48 -21.94
N LYS A 444 -6.36 -2.46 -22.75
CA LYS A 444 -5.99 -1.06 -22.48
C LYS A 444 -7.15 -0.31 -21.85
N PHE A 445 -7.03 0.04 -20.58
CA PHE A 445 -8.06 0.78 -19.85
C PHE A 445 -8.02 2.28 -20.13
N ARG A 446 -9.20 2.91 -20.03
CA ARG A 446 -9.36 4.38 -20.09
C ARG A 446 -8.50 5.10 -19.06
N ASP A 447 -8.54 4.63 -17.81
CA ASP A 447 -7.80 5.19 -16.69
C ASP A 447 -7.45 4.13 -15.64
N ASP A 448 -6.59 4.49 -14.69
CA ASP A 448 -6.05 3.57 -13.69
C ASP A 448 -7.05 3.18 -12.61
N THR A 449 -8.06 4.01 -12.38
CA THR A 449 -9.11 3.75 -11.40
C THR A 449 -9.96 2.59 -11.91
N VAL A 450 -10.40 2.66 -13.17
CA VAL A 450 -11.10 1.58 -13.87
C VAL A 450 -10.22 0.34 -13.99
N ALA A 451 -8.96 0.50 -14.41
CA ALA A 451 -8.03 -0.61 -14.56
C ALA A 451 -7.89 -1.42 -13.27
N ALA A 452 -7.60 -0.74 -12.15
CA ALA A 452 -7.40 -1.40 -10.88
C ALA A 452 -8.69 -2.05 -10.35
N ALA A 453 -9.85 -1.39 -10.50
CA ALA A 453 -11.13 -1.96 -10.10
C ALA A 453 -11.49 -3.21 -10.93
N PHE A 454 -11.37 -3.14 -12.26
CA PHE A 454 -11.71 -4.25 -13.15
C PHE A 454 -10.76 -5.44 -13.01
N THR A 455 -9.47 -5.18 -12.81
CA THR A 455 -8.47 -6.23 -12.59
C THR A 455 -8.70 -6.93 -11.24
N LEU A 456 -9.00 -6.15 -10.19
CA LEU A 456 -9.40 -6.72 -8.90
C LEU A 456 -10.68 -7.54 -9.03
N TYR A 457 -11.67 -7.05 -9.79
CA TYR A 457 -12.91 -7.76 -10.06
C TYR A 457 -12.64 -9.12 -10.72
N ALA A 458 -11.74 -9.20 -11.70
CA ALA A 458 -11.34 -10.47 -12.30
C ALA A 458 -10.75 -11.43 -11.25
N GLY A 459 -9.85 -10.97 -10.38
CA GLY A 459 -9.31 -11.75 -9.27
C GLY A 459 -10.40 -12.28 -8.31
N VAL A 460 -11.32 -11.40 -7.89
CA VAL A 460 -12.46 -11.75 -7.01
C VAL A 460 -13.36 -12.80 -7.65
N ARG A 461 -13.62 -12.70 -8.97
CA ARG A 461 -14.41 -13.68 -9.72
C ARG A 461 -13.74 -15.06 -9.72
N ILE A 462 -12.42 -15.11 -9.92
CA ILE A 462 -11.66 -16.37 -9.92
C ILE A 462 -11.81 -17.08 -8.58
N GLU A 463 -11.54 -16.39 -7.47
CA GLU A 463 -11.62 -16.97 -6.12
C GLU A 463 -13.05 -17.37 -5.72
N LEU A 464 -14.05 -16.57 -6.12
CA LEU A 464 -15.46 -16.93 -5.94
C LEU A 464 -15.79 -18.26 -6.63
N PHE A 465 -15.42 -18.40 -7.91
CA PHE A 465 -15.69 -19.63 -8.64
C PHE A 465 -14.82 -20.80 -8.19
N SER A 466 -13.63 -20.56 -7.66
CA SER A 466 -12.84 -21.58 -6.96
C SER A 466 -13.65 -22.20 -5.80
N LEU A 467 -14.26 -21.37 -4.95
CA LEU A 467 -15.11 -21.86 -3.85
C LEU A 467 -16.41 -22.53 -4.35
N VAL A 468 -17.04 -21.99 -5.40
CA VAL A 468 -18.23 -22.62 -6.01
C VAL A 468 -17.89 -24.01 -6.56
N ARG A 469 -16.73 -24.17 -7.22
CA ARG A 469 -16.26 -25.48 -7.70
C ARG A 469 -16.06 -26.47 -6.55
N GLN A 470 -15.41 -26.06 -5.47
CA GLN A 470 -15.18 -26.90 -4.29
C GLN A 470 -16.51 -27.39 -3.70
N LEU A 471 -17.47 -26.48 -3.49
CA LEU A 471 -18.80 -26.83 -2.99
C LEU A 471 -19.61 -27.72 -3.95
N ALA A 472 -19.54 -27.46 -5.25
CA ALA A 472 -20.23 -28.26 -6.26
C ALA A 472 -19.62 -29.67 -6.37
N ALA A 473 -18.30 -29.80 -6.29
CA ALA A 473 -17.61 -31.09 -6.27
C ALA A 473 -18.00 -31.92 -5.04
N ASP A 474 -18.03 -31.30 -3.85
CA ASP A 474 -18.47 -31.95 -2.61
C ASP A 474 -19.95 -32.36 -2.65
N LEU A 475 -20.79 -31.65 -3.40
CA LEU A 475 -22.23 -31.92 -3.52
C LEU A 475 -22.55 -32.98 -4.59
N ASN A 476 -21.72 -33.11 -5.62
CA ASN A 476 -21.95 -33.97 -6.78
C ASN A 476 -22.29 -35.44 -6.45
N PRO A 477 -21.67 -36.12 -5.45
CA PRO A 477 -22.04 -37.48 -5.10
C PRO A 477 -23.48 -37.65 -4.61
N HIS A 478 -24.13 -36.57 -4.19
CA HIS A 478 -25.47 -36.57 -3.60
C HIS A 478 -26.53 -35.86 -4.47
N ASP A 479 -26.11 -35.18 -5.53
CA ASP A 479 -26.96 -34.34 -6.35
C ASP A 479 -26.34 -34.16 -7.73
N GLU A 480 -26.84 -34.89 -8.73
CA GLU A 480 -26.32 -34.86 -10.09
C GLU A 480 -26.44 -33.47 -10.72
N SER A 481 -27.39 -32.64 -10.28
CA SER A 481 -27.50 -31.25 -10.76
C SER A 481 -26.27 -30.40 -10.41
N ALA A 482 -25.50 -30.79 -9.38
CA ALA A 482 -24.25 -30.12 -9.02
C ALA A 482 -23.16 -30.28 -10.10
N LEU A 483 -23.25 -31.29 -10.97
CA LEU A 483 -22.34 -31.45 -12.10
C LEU A 483 -22.42 -30.26 -13.07
N LEU A 484 -23.62 -29.74 -13.31
CA LEU A 484 -23.82 -28.57 -14.17
C LEU A 484 -23.21 -27.31 -13.53
N ILE A 485 -23.38 -27.16 -12.22
CA ILE A 485 -22.79 -26.06 -11.44
C ILE A 485 -21.26 -26.14 -11.50
N LEU A 486 -20.69 -27.33 -11.30
CA LEU A 486 -19.25 -27.57 -11.37
C LEU A 486 -18.69 -27.22 -12.75
N LYS A 487 -19.31 -27.70 -13.83
CA LYS A 487 -18.91 -27.36 -15.21
C LYS A 487 -18.99 -25.85 -15.47
N GLY A 488 -20.06 -25.20 -15.02
CA GLY A 488 -20.23 -23.75 -15.13
C GLY A 488 -19.13 -22.99 -14.38
N ALA A 489 -18.81 -23.40 -13.16
CA ALA A 489 -17.79 -22.77 -12.33
C ALA A 489 -16.37 -22.99 -12.88
N ILE A 490 -16.07 -24.14 -13.49
CA ILE A 490 -14.81 -24.38 -14.23
C ILE A 490 -14.69 -23.40 -15.39
N ARG A 491 -15.73 -23.28 -16.21
CA ARG A 491 -15.73 -22.37 -17.38
C ARG A 491 -15.56 -20.92 -16.96
N GLU A 492 -16.30 -20.47 -15.94
CA GLU A 492 -16.18 -19.10 -15.43
C GLU A 492 -14.80 -18.84 -14.80
N GLY A 493 -14.30 -19.75 -13.96
CA GLY A 493 -12.97 -19.64 -13.36
C GLY A 493 -11.86 -19.52 -14.41
N PHE A 494 -11.89 -20.37 -15.45
CA PHE A 494 -10.95 -20.31 -16.56
C PHE A 494 -11.06 -18.99 -17.35
N LYS A 495 -12.28 -18.59 -17.71
CA LYS A 495 -12.55 -17.33 -18.43
C LYS A 495 -11.98 -16.12 -17.68
N TRP A 496 -12.29 -15.99 -16.39
CA TRP A 496 -11.82 -14.85 -15.59
C TRP A 496 -10.31 -14.92 -15.31
N SER A 497 -9.72 -16.12 -15.24
CA SER A 497 -8.27 -16.28 -15.15
C SER A 497 -7.57 -15.73 -16.38
N ARG A 498 -8.06 -16.03 -17.58
CA ARG A 498 -7.53 -15.45 -18.83
C ARG A 498 -7.72 -13.94 -18.90
N ILE A 499 -8.91 -13.43 -18.52
CA ILE A 499 -9.14 -11.99 -18.48
C ILE A 499 -8.19 -11.30 -17.50
N ALA A 500 -7.97 -11.87 -16.31
CA ALA A 500 -7.00 -11.34 -15.34
C ALA A 500 -5.61 -11.24 -15.97
N CYS A 501 -5.13 -12.30 -16.64
CA CYS A 501 -3.87 -12.29 -17.39
C CYS A 501 -3.81 -11.19 -18.46
N GLN A 502 -4.89 -10.96 -19.22
CA GLN A 502 -4.94 -9.89 -20.22
C GLN A 502 -4.88 -8.48 -19.63
N CYS A 503 -5.30 -8.30 -18.37
CA CYS A 503 -5.25 -7.00 -17.70
C CYS A 503 -3.83 -6.62 -17.25
N LEU A 504 -2.94 -7.60 -17.05
CA LEU A 504 -1.64 -7.39 -16.40
C LEU A 504 -0.75 -6.42 -17.16
N GLU A 505 -0.65 -6.61 -18.49
CA GLU A 505 0.30 -5.85 -19.31
C GLU A 505 0.08 -4.33 -19.21
N TYR A 506 -1.17 -3.87 -19.06
CA TYR A 506 -1.50 -2.46 -18.83
C TYR A 506 -0.71 -1.81 -17.69
N PHE A 507 -0.50 -2.53 -16.60
CA PHE A 507 0.20 -2.02 -15.42
C PHE A 507 1.73 -2.06 -15.57
N PHE A 508 2.23 -2.72 -16.61
CA PHE A 508 3.66 -2.86 -16.90
C PHE A 508 4.10 -2.01 -18.09
N THR A 509 3.23 -1.72 -19.06
CA THR A 509 3.50 -0.81 -20.18
C THR A 509 3.60 0.64 -19.75
N ARG A 510 2.85 1.03 -18.71
CA ARG A 510 2.94 2.37 -18.14
C ARG A 510 4.15 2.47 -17.21
N GLU A 511 5.17 3.19 -17.67
CA GLU A 511 6.35 3.49 -16.86
C GLU A 511 5.96 3.98 -15.45
N ARG A 512 6.63 3.43 -14.43
CA ARG A 512 6.77 3.98 -13.07
C ARG A 512 5.63 3.79 -12.07
N ARG A 513 4.64 2.92 -12.29
CA ARG A 513 3.57 2.67 -11.30
C ARG A 513 3.72 1.38 -10.51
N VAL A 514 4.58 1.42 -9.49
CA VAL A 514 4.76 0.33 -8.52
C VAL A 514 3.43 -0.15 -7.92
N MET A 515 2.52 0.78 -7.57
CA MET A 515 1.20 0.43 -7.02
C MET A 515 0.30 -0.31 -8.01
N GLY A 516 0.37 0.03 -9.30
CA GLY A 516 -0.34 -0.70 -10.35
C GLY A 516 0.15 -2.15 -10.47
N LYS A 517 1.47 -2.34 -10.41
CA LYS A 517 2.10 -3.67 -10.43
C LYS A 517 1.73 -4.50 -9.20
N VAL A 518 1.72 -3.89 -7.99
CA VAL A 518 1.24 -4.55 -6.76
C VAL A 518 -0.22 -4.98 -6.88
N SER A 519 -1.07 -4.16 -7.51
CA SER A 519 -2.49 -4.48 -7.71
C SER A 519 -2.73 -5.71 -8.60
N CYS A 520 -1.74 -6.10 -9.42
CA CYS A 520 -1.81 -7.28 -10.28
C CYS A 520 -1.44 -8.59 -9.60
N LEU A 521 -0.78 -8.54 -8.43
CA LEU A 521 -0.21 -9.73 -7.80
C LEU A 521 -1.31 -10.73 -7.40
N PHE A 522 -2.42 -10.24 -6.86
CA PHE A 522 -3.52 -11.11 -6.42
C PHE A 522 -4.29 -11.74 -7.59
N PRO A 523 -4.72 -10.98 -8.62
CA PRO A 523 -5.34 -11.55 -9.80
C PRO A 523 -4.44 -12.58 -10.51
N LEU A 524 -3.13 -12.32 -10.59
CA LEU A 524 -2.17 -13.28 -11.14
C LEU A 524 -2.11 -14.57 -10.31
N ASP A 525 -1.97 -14.47 -8.99
CA ASP A 525 -1.88 -15.66 -8.13
C ASP A 525 -3.17 -16.49 -8.19
N SER A 526 -4.33 -15.82 -8.25
CA SER A 526 -5.64 -16.45 -8.40
C SER A 526 -5.74 -17.21 -9.73
N ALA A 527 -5.34 -16.56 -10.84
CA ALA A 527 -5.35 -17.16 -12.17
C ALA A 527 -4.39 -18.36 -12.26
N TRP A 528 -3.16 -18.20 -11.77
CA TRP A 528 -2.17 -19.26 -11.75
C TRP A 528 -2.66 -20.46 -10.94
N GLY A 529 -3.27 -20.22 -9.78
CA GLY A 529 -3.86 -21.30 -9.00
C GLY A 529 -4.98 -22.05 -9.69
N THR A 530 -5.79 -21.34 -10.47
CA THR A 530 -6.81 -21.98 -11.31
C THR A 530 -6.18 -22.84 -12.40
N PHE A 531 -5.13 -22.38 -13.07
CA PHE A 531 -4.46 -23.17 -14.11
C PHE A 531 -3.79 -24.43 -13.55
N ILE A 532 -3.16 -24.36 -12.37
CA ILE A 532 -2.59 -25.53 -11.70
C ILE A 532 -3.68 -26.53 -11.33
N GLU A 533 -4.78 -26.07 -10.69
CA GLU A 533 -5.90 -26.95 -10.34
C GLU A 533 -6.47 -27.66 -11.58
N LEU A 534 -6.67 -26.93 -12.68
CA LEU A 534 -7.20 -27.52 -13.91
C LEU A 534 -6.21 -28.49 -14.55
N HIS A 535 -4.91 -28.23 -14.45
CA HIS A 535 -3.88 -29.13 -14.96
C HIS A 535 -3.80 -30.42 -14.14
N GLU A 536 -3.53 -30.29 -12.84
CA GLU A 536 -3.21 -31.41 -11.95
C GLU A 536 -4.44 -32.22 -11.56
N MET A 537 -5.54 -31.54 -11.20
CA MET A 537 -6.73 -32.22 -10.67
C MET A 537 -7.75 -32.59 -11.73
N ARG A 538 -7.70 -31.97 -12.92
CA ARG A 538 -8.68 -32.18 -13.99
C ARG A 538 -8.08 -32.69 -15.30
N GLY A 539 -6.76 -32.83 -15.39
CA GLY A 539 -6.07 -33.33 -16.58
C GLY A 539 -6.18 -32.43 -17.80
N ALA A 540 -6.51 -31.15 -17.62
CA ALA A 540 -6.55 -30.21 -18.73
C ALA A 540 -5.14 -29.80 -19.16
N ASN A 541 -4.90 -29.65 -20.46
CA ASN A 541 -3.62 -29.13 -20.94
C ASN A 541 -3.58 -27.60 -20.72
N MET A 542 -2.85 -27.17 -19.68
CA MET A 542 -2.66 -25.77 -19.30
C MET A 542 -1.21 -25.33 -19.47
N SER A 543 -0.40 -26.06 -20.25
CA SER A 543 1.05 -25.81 -20.35
C SER A 543 1.37 -24.40 -20.86
N LEU A 544 0.53 -23.85 -21.75
CA LEU A 544 0.70 -22.49 -22.27
C LEU A 544 0.44 -21.45 -21.17
N GLU A 545 -0.69 -21.57 -20.48
CA GLU A 545 -1.08 -20.71 -19.35
C GLU A 545 -0.05 -20.74 -18.22
N LEU A 546 0.40 -21.94 -17.82
CA LEU A 546 1.37 -22.12 -16.74
C LEU A 546 2.73 -21.52 -17.09
N ARG A 547 3.22 -21.76 -18.31
CA ARG A 547 4.46 -21.14 -18.81
C ARG A 547 4.35 -19.62 -18.84
N TRP A 548 3.21 -19.08 -19.28
CA TRP A 548 2.99 -17.64 -19.28
C TRP A 548 2.96 -17.04 -17.87
N CYS A 549 2.31 -17.70 -16.91
CA CYS A 549 2.31 -17.28 -15.51
C CYS A 549 3.72 -17.27 -14.92
N GLN A 550 4.53 -18.29 -15.22
CA GLN A 550 5.93 -18.36 -14.78
C GLN A 550 6.76 -17.21 -15.34
N MET A 551 6.74 -16.99 -16.66
CA MET A 551 7.46 -15.87 -17.28
C MET A 551 7.00 -14.51 -16.74
N THR A 552 5.70 -14.38 -16.47
CA THR A 552 5.12 -13.17 -15.87
C THR A 552 5.58 -12.96 -14.43
N ALA A 553 5.68 -14.03 -13.63
CA ALA A 553 6.26 -13.96 -12.29
C ALA A 553 7.73 -13.52 -12.33
N GLU A 554 8.53 -14.07 -13.24
CA GLU A 554 9.93 -13.67 -13.42
C GLU A 554 10.02 -12.16 -13.77
N ARG A 555 9.14 -11.65 -14.66
CA ARG A 555 9.04 -10.21 -14.95
C ARG A 555 8.64 -9.36 -13.74
N ILE A 556 7.80 -9.88 -12.84
CA ILE A 556 7.43 -9.21 -11.59
C ILE A 556 8.64 -9.17 -10.63
N GLU A 557 9.40 -10.25 -10.56
CA GLU A 557 10.59 -10.32 -9.72
C GLU A 557 11.70 -9.38 -10.21
N THR A 558 11.86 -9.21 -11.53
CA THR A 558 12.86 -8.28 -12.09
C THR A 558 12.58 -6.82 -11.76
N VAL A 559 11.32 -6.45 -11.51
CA VAL A 559 10.93 -5.11 -11.03
C VAL A 559 10.99 -4.98 -9.51
N GLY A 560 11.54 -5.99 -8.82
CA GLY A 560 11.79 -5.97 -7.38
C GLY A 560 10.60 -6.37 -6.51
N LEU A 561 9.47 -6.74 -7.09
CA LEU A 561 8.27 -7.15 -6.33
C LEU A 561 8.31 -8.65 -6.03
N PRO A 562 7.98 -9.08 -4.79
CA PRO A 562 7.84 -10.50 -4.50
C PRO A 562 6.54 -11.04 -5.12
N VAL A 563 6.58 -12.27 -5.65
CA VAL A 563 5.38 -13.00 -6.07
C VAL A 563 4.79 -13.73 -4.86
N PHE A 564 3.45 -13.81 -4.74
CA PHE A 564 2.74 -14.30 -3.55
C PHE A 564 3.13 -15.73 -3.15
N ARG A 565 3.05 -16.66 -4.10
CA ARG A 565 3.45 -18.05 -3.91
C ARG A 565 4.37 -18.39 -5.06
N VAL A 566 5.60 -18.79 -4.74
CA VAL A 566 6.43 -19.52 -5.70
C VAL A 566 5.79 -20.91 -5.83
N ARG A 567 4.76 -20.99 -6.67
CA ARG A 567 4.16 -22.26 -7.08
C ARG A 567 5.23 -22.92 -7.96
N HIS A 568 5.64 -24.14 -7.61
CA HIS A 568 6.86 -24.77 -8.12
C HIS A 568 7.09 -24.52 -9.62
N ARG A 569 8.32 -24.16 -10.00
CA ARG A 569 8.75 -24.09 -11.40
C ARG A 569 8.58 -25.51 -11.97
N ILE A 570 7.56 -25.69 -12.81
CA ILE A 570 7.30 -26.95 -13.52
C ILE A 570 8.39 -27.13 -14.59
#